data_AF-M1BZ23-F1
#
_entry.id   AF-M1BZ23-F1
#
_cell.length_a   1.000
_cell.length_b   1.000
_cell.length_c   1.000
_cell.angle_alpha   90.00
_cell.angle_beta   90.00
_cell.angle_gamma   90.00
#
_symmetry.space_group_name_H-M   'P 1'
#
loop_
_entity.id
_entity.type
_entity.pdbx_description
1 polymer ?
#
loop_
_entity_poly.entity_id
_entity_poly.type
_entity_poly.pdbx_seq_one_letter_code
_entity_poly.pdbx_strand_id
1 'polypeptide(L)'
;MGIPGWRISFHLVGMISVAVGILVRFLANDPRFVDSDGNAKDQPPPPPFQEEVRQLLKEAKEVMKVPSFQLLIAQGISGSFPWSALSFAPMWLELIGFSHKSTALLWTLFNVAQSIGALFGGTMGDVLAKHLPNSGRIILAQISSGSAVPLAAILLLLLPYDPSTTLMHGIVMFIMGLCVSWNAPATNKYVSLCPLYHLL
;
A
#
# COMPACT_ATOMS: atom_id res chain seq x y z
N MET A 1 16.99 -25.35 -20.66
CA MET A 1 17.02 -25.78 -19.25
C MET A 1 15.58 -26.08 -18.84
N GLY A 2 15.21 -27.35 -18.61
CA GLY A 2 13.82 -27.78 -18.35
C GLY A 2 13.27 -27.41 -16.97
N ILE A 3 13.79 -26.36 -16.34
CA ILE A 3 13.31 -25.87 -15.05
C ILE A 3 12.23 -24.83 -15.31
N PRO A 4 11.01 -24.99 -14.77
CA PRO A 4 9.97 -23.97 -14.88
C PRO A 4 10.44 -22.63 -14.31
N GLY A 5 10.33 -21.55 -15.09
CA GLY A 5 10.86 -20.22 -14.72
C GLY A 5 10.34 -19.69 -13.38
N TRP A 6 9.11 -20.04 -13.00
CA TRP A 6 8.51 -19.64 -11.72
C TRP A 6 9.31 -20.12 -10.49
N ARG A 7 10.01 -21.27 -10.59
CA ARG A 7 10.85 -21.79 -9.50
C ARG A 7 12.06 -20.90 -9.25
N ILE A 8 12.68 -20.44 -10.34
CA ILE A 8 13.84 -19.54 -10.29
C ILE A 8 13.40 -18.20 -9.66
N SER A 9 12.23 -17.69 -10.04
CA SER A 9 11.66 -16.48 -9.44
C SER A 9 11.47 -16.59 -7.93
N PHE A 10 10.92 -17.70 -7.43
CA PHE A 10 10.76 -17.88 -5.98
C PHE A 10 12.08 -17.96 -5.23
N HIS A 11 13.08 -18.66 -5.77
CA HIS A 11 14.39 -18.71 -5.14
C HIS A 11 15.04 -17.32 -5.07
N LEU A 12 14.92 -16.52 -6.14
CA LEU A 12 15.44 -15.16 -6.18
C LEU A 12 14.78 -14.26 -5.13
N VAL A 13 13.44 -14.27 -5.07
CA VAL A 13 12.68 -13.51 -4.06
C VAL A 13 13.05 -13.95 -2.65
N GLY A 14 13.15 -15.27 -2.40
CA GLY A 14 13.53 -15.81 -1.10
C GLY A 14 14.92 -15.36 -0.64
N MET A 15 15.91 -15.36 -1.53
CA MET A 15 17.25 -14.86 -1.20
C MET A 15 17.24 -13.38 -0.82
N ILE A 16 16.48 -12.54 -1.55
CA ILE A 16 16.32 -11.12 -1.22
C ILE A 16 15.66 -10.97 0.15
N SER A 17 14.58 -11.72 0.43
CA SER A 17 13.89 -11.67 1.72
C SER A 17 14.81 -12.05 2.89
N VAL A 18 15.66 -13.07 2.73
CA VAL A 18 16.65 -13.45 3.74
C VAL A 18 17.67 -12.33 3.97
N ALA A 19 18.20 -11.73 2.89
CA ALA A 19 19.14 -10.62 3.00
C ALA A 19 18.52 -9.41 3.72
N VAL A 20 17.27 -9.04 3.40
CA VAL A 20 16.53 -7.99 4.09
C VAL A 20 16.31 -8.33 5.56
N GLY A 21 15.94 -9.58 5.88
CA GLY A 21 15.76 -10.01 7.27
C GLY A 21 17.06 -9.94 8.09
N ILE A 22 18.19 -10.31 7.50
CA ILE A 22 19.51 -10.15 8.10
C ILE A 22 19.82 -8.68 8.34
N LEU A 23 19.57 -7.81 7.36
CA LEU A 23 19.80 -6.37 7.49
C LEU A 23 18.95 -5.74 8.61
N VAL A 24 17.66 -6.10 8.66
CA VAL A 24 16.75 -5.66 9.73
C VAL A 24 17.26 -6.11 11.10
N ARG A 25 17.75 -7.35 11.22
CA ARG A 25 18.32 -7.84 12.49
C ARG A 25 19.52 -7.02 12.97
N PHE A 26 20.35 -6.51 12.07
CA PHE A 26 21.55 -5.76 12.44
C PHE A 26 21.33 -4.25 12.57
N LEU A 27 20.38 -3.68 11.80
CA LEU A 27 20.17 -2.23 11.74
C LEU A 27 18.93 -1.73 12.49
N ALA A 28 17.92 -2.59 12.72
CA ALA A 28 16.71 -2.16 13.39
C ALA A 28 16.92 -2.10 14.90
N ASN A 29 16.93 -0.87 15.43
CA ASN A 29 16.87 -0.63 16.86
C ASN A 29 15.41 -0.44 17.28
N ASP A 30 14.94 -1.26 18.22
CA ASP A 30 13.58 -1.14 18.75
C ASP A 30 13.58 -0.11 19.91
N PRO A 31 12.92 1.04 19.76
CA PRO A 31 12.91 2.12 20.76
C PRO A 31 12.18 1.74 22.06
N ARG A 32 11.48 0.61 22.09
CA ARG A 32 10.86 0.08 23.32
C ARG A 32 11.91 -0.47 24.29
N PHE A 33 13.00 -1.00 23.77
CA PHE A 33 14.05 -1.66 24.56
C PHE A 33 15.27 -0.77 24.80
N VAL A 34 15.36 0.36 24.09
CA VAL A 34 16.53 1.24 24.09
C VAL A 34 16.09 2.69 24.42
N ASP A 35 16.85 3.41 25.24
CA ASP A 35 16.64 4.84 25.49
C ASP A 35 17.23 5.76 24.40
N SER A 36 17.01 7.08 24.52
CA SER A 36 17.52 8.06 23.55
C SER A 36 19.06 8.06 23.45
N ASP A 37 19.74 7.52 24.45
CA ASP A 37 21.21 7.45 24.55
C ASP A 37 21.77 6.07 24.14
N GLY A 38 20.91 5.14 23.72
CA GLY A 38 21.32 3.82 23.23
C GLY A 38 21.44 2.73 24.31
N ASN A 39 21.05 3.01 25.55
CA ASN A 39 21.15 2.06 26.65
C ASN A 39 19.88 1.21 26.78
N ALA A 40 20.04 -0.02 27.27
CA ALA A 40 18.91 -0.91 27.53
C ALA A 40 18.02 -0.34 28.65
N LYS A 41 16.73 -0.18 28.37
CA LYS A 41 15.74 0.22 29.40
C LYS A 41 15.41 -0.97 30.29
N ASP A 42 15.37 -0.76 31.61
CA ASP A 42 14.78 -1.71 32.53
C ASP A 42 13.28 -1.84 32.21
N GLN A 43 12.91 -2.98 31.64
CA GLN A 43 11.51 -3.27 31.33
C GLN A 43 10.85 -4.01 32.48
N PRO A 44 9.61 -3.63 32.87
CA PRO A 44 8.83 -4.46 33.77
C PRO A 44 8.62 -5.86 33.15
N PRO A 45 8.52 -6.91 33.97
CA PRO A 45 8.27 -8.26 33.47
C PRO A 45 7.00 -8.25 32.61
N PRO A 46 7.02 -8.90 31.43
CA PRO A 46 5.87 -8.91 30.54
C PRO A 46 4.68 -9.56 31.25
N PRO A 47 3.46 -9.04 31.06
CA PRO A 47 2.26 -9.67 31.60
C PRO A 47 2.14 -11.10 31.05
N PRO A 48 1.48 -12.02 31.79
CA PRO A 48 1.16 -13.33 31.27
C PRO A 48 0.43 -13.20 29.93
N PHE A 49 0.77 -14.04 28.94
CA PHE A 49 0.20 -14.00 27.59
C PHE A 49 -1.34 -13.93 27.57
N GLN A 50 -2.01 -14.61 28.52
CA GLN A 50 -3.47 -14.57 28.64
C GLN A 50 -4.01 -13.18 29.03
N GLU A 51 -3.31 -12.46 29.91
CA GLU A 51 -3.69 -11.11 30.32
C GLU A 51 -3.46 -10.12 29.18
N GLU A 52 -2.35 -10.26 28.46
CA GLU A 52 -2.05 -9.47 27.27
C GLU A 52 -3.13 -9.65 26.19
N VAL A 53 -3.48 -10.89 25.86
CA VAL A 53 -4.56 -11.20 24.90
C VAL A 53 -5.90 -10.64 25.37
N ARG A 54 -6.23 -10.78 26.66
CA ARG A 54 -7.49 -10.26 27.22
C ARG A 54 -7.54 -8.73 27.13
N GLN A 55 -6.43 -8.06 27.39
CA GLN A 55 -6.30 -6.62 27.27
C GLN A 55 -6.50 -6.17 25.82
N LEU A 56 -5.79 -6.79 24.87
CA LEU A 56 -5.93 -6.49 23.44
C LEU A 56 -7.37 -6.71 22.93
N LEU A 57 -8.04 -7.78 23.39
CA LEU A 57 -9.45 -8.02 23.05
C LEU A 57 -10.39 -6.95 23.60
N LYS A 58 -10.14 -6.48 24.83
CA LYS A 58 -10.92 -5.41 25.44
C LYS A 58 -10.73 -4.10 24.67
N GLU A 59 -9.49 -3.74 24.35
CA GLU A 59 -9.14 -2.56 23.56
C GLU A 59 -9.76 -2.62 22.16
N ALA A 60 -9.60 -3.74 21.46
CA ALA A 60 -10.22 -3.95 20.15
C ALA A 60 -11.75 -3.80 20.19
N LYS A 61 -12.41 -4.34 21.23
CA LYS A 61 -13.85 -4.20 21.40
C LYS A 61 -14.28 -2.74 21.59
N GLU A 62 -13.52 -1.94 22.31
CA GLU A 62 -13.81 -0.52 22.47
C GLU A 62 -13.59 0.25 21.16
N VAL A 63 -12.51 -0.02 20.42
CA VAL A 63 -12.25 0.60 19.11
C VAL A 63 -13.36 0.27 18.10
N MET A 64 -13.88 -0.97 18.10
CA MET A 64 -14.98 -1.40 17.22
C MET A 64 -16.29 -0.62 17.44
N LYS A 65 -16.49 0.00 18.61
CA LYS A 65 -17.69 0.81 18.90
C LYS A 65 -17.59 2.23 18.35
N VAL A 66 -16.40 2.69 17.98
CA VAL A 66 -16.17 4.06 17.51
C VAL A 66 -16.76 4.21 16.09
N PRO A 67 -17.74 5.10 15.85
CA PRO A 67 -18.37 5.25 14.53
C PRO A 67 -17.38 5.60 13.42
N SER A 68 -16.39 6.45 13.72
CA SER A 68 -15.33 6.80 12.77
C SER A 68 -14.50 5.58 12.37
N PHE A 69 -14.23 4.66 13.31
CA PHE A 69 -13.51 3.42 13.01
C PHE A 69 -14.35 2.50 12.12
N GLN A 70 -15.66 2.39 12.36
CA GLN A 70 -16.55 1.62 11.51
C GLN A 70 -16.59 2.15 10.07
N LEU A 71 -16.62 3.48 9.89
CA LEU A 71 -16.54 4.10 8.56
C LEU A 71 -15.20 3.83 7.87
N LEU A 72 -14.09 3.88 8.61
CA LEU A 72 -12.77 3.52 8.08
C LEU A 72 -12.71 2.06 7.63
N ILE A 73 -13.27 1.12 8.42
CA ILE A 73 -13.34 -0.29 8.06
C ILE A 73 -14.24 -0.50 6.84
N ALA A 74 -15.42 0.12 6.81
CA ALA A 74 -16.33 0.03 5.67
C ALA A 74 -15.66 0.53 4.38
N GLN A 75 -15.01 1.68 4.44
CA GLN A 75 -14.25 2.24 3.31
C GLN A 75 -13.07 1.34 2.92
N GLY A 76 -12.33 0.78 3.88
CA GLY A 76 -11.22 -0.14 3.62
C GLY A 76 -11.68 -1.43 2.93
N ILE A 77 -12.79 -2.01 3.38
CA ILE A 77 -13.42 -3.19 2.77
C ILE A 77 -13.86 -2.85 1.35
N SER A 78 -14.65 -1.79 1.15
CA SER A 78 -15.10 -1.36 -0.18
C SER A 78 -13.93 -1.04 -1.11
N GLY A 79 -12.89 -0.38 -0.61
CA GLY A 79 -11.69 -0.05 -1.36
C GLY A 79 -10.83 -1.27 -1.72
N SER A 80 -10.94 -2.37 -0.99
CA SER A 80 -10.19 -3.61 -1.27
C SER A 80 -10.71 -4.38 -2.50
N PHE A 81 -11.97 -4.15 -2.90
CA PHE A 81 -12.56 -4.84 -4.06
C PHE A 81 -11.85 -4.50 -5.38
N PRO A 82 -11.68 -3.20 -5.75
CA PRO A 82 -10.91 -2.84 -6.96
C PRO A 82 -9.48 -3.38 -6.96
N TRP A 83 -8.78 -3.35 -5.82
CA TRP A 83 -7.42 -3.87 -5.71
C TRP A 83 -7.36 -5.38 -5.90
N SER A 84 -8.31 -6.10 -5.28
CA SER A 84 -8.46 -7.55 -5.48
C SER A 84 -8.72 -7.89 -6.94
N ALA A 85 -9.59 -7.15 -7.62
CA ALA A 85 -9.86 -7.33 -9.05
C ALA A 85 -8.61 -7.02 -9.91
N LEU A 86 -7.91 -5.93 -9.61
CA LEU A 86 -6.72 -5.50 -10.34
C LEU A 86 -5.54 -6.48 -10.18
N SER A 87 -5.52 -7.31 -9.13
CA SER A 87 -4.53 -8.39 -9.01
C SER A 87 -4.61 -9.42 -10.15
N PHE A 88 -5.77 -9.54 -10.80
CA PHE A 88 -5.98 -10.37 -11.99
C PHE A 88 -5.69 -9.64 -13.31
N ALA A 89 -5.28 -8.36 -13.28
CA ALA A 89 -5.01 -7.59 -14.49
C ALA A 89 -3.99 -8.25 -15.43
N PRO A 90 -2.89 -8.87 -14.95
CA PRO A 90 -1.98 -9.61 -15.84
C PRO A 90 -2.69 -10.76 -16.58
N MET A 91 -3.50 -11.54 -15.89
CA MET A 91 -4.29 -12.63 -16.48
C MET A 91 -5.29 -12.09 -17.52
N TRP A 92 -5.99 -11.01 -17.18
CA TRP A 92 -6.94 -10.36 -18.08
C TRP A 92 -6.27 -9.82 -19.36
N LEU A 93 -5.10 -9.17 -19.25
CA LEU A 93 -4.33 -8.71 -20.42
C LEU A 93 -3.93 -9.89 -21.32
N GLU A 94 -3.49 -11.01 -20.75
CA GLU A 94 -3.17 -12.20 -21.54
C GLU A 94 -4.40 -12.82 -22.22
N LEU A 95 -5.55 -12.82 -21.55
CA LEU A 95 -6.82 -13.29 -22.14
C LEU A 95 -7.28 -12.42 -23.31
N ILE A 96 -6.97 -11.12 -23.29
CA ILE A 96 -7.22 -10.20 -24.42
C ILE A 96 -6.25 -10.46 -25.60
N GLY A 97 -5.17 -11.21 -25.37
CA GLY A 97 -4.21 -11.60 -26.40
C GLY A 97 -2.84 -10.93 -26.27
N PHE A 98 -2.57 -10.16 -25.21
CA PHE A 98 -1.24 -9.64 -24.96
C PHE A 98 -0.25 -10.77 -24.69
N SER A 99 0.97 -10.64 -25.23
CA SER A 99 2.03 -11.61 -24.94
C SER A 99 2.47 -11.54 -23.48
N HIS A 100 2.97 -12.64 -22.92
CA HIS A 100 3.53 -12.67 -21.55
C HIS A 100 4.58 -11.56 -21.31
N LYS A 101 5.38 -11.24 -22.34
CA LYS A 101 6.37 -10.15 -22.27
C LYS A 101 5.70 -8.79 -22.17
N SER A 102 4.73 -8.50 -23.03
CA SER A 102 3.98 -7.23 -23.02
C SER A 102 3.22 -7.05 -21.70
N THR A 103 2.52 -8.08 -21.24
CA THR A 103 1.81 -8.09 -19.97
C THR A 103 2.75 -7.81 -18.79
N ALA A 104 3.89 -8.51 -18.72
CA ALA A 104 4.88 -8.28 -17.68
C ALA A 104 5.43 -6.84 -17.71
N LEU A 105 5.68 -6.28 -18.89
CA LEU A 105 6.12 -4.90 -19.04
C LEU A 105 5.07 -3.90 -18.58
N LEU A 106 3.80 -4.06 -19.00
CA LEU A 106 2.68 -3.21 -18.60
C LEU A 106 2.47 -3.23 -17.08
N TRP A 107 2.48 -4.43 -16.49
CA TRP A 107 2.32 -4.58 -15.05
C TRP A 107 3.49 -4.02 -14.25
N THR A 108 4.72 -4.22 -14.73
CA THR A 108 5.91 -3.62 -14.11
C THR A 108 5.85 -2.10 -14.20
N LEU A 109 5.49 -1.55 -15.36
CA LEU A 109 5.33 -0.12 -15.58
C LEU A 109 4.28 0.48 -14.63
N PHE A 110 3.14 -0.19 -14.45
CA PHE A 110 2.11 0.19 -13.48
C PHE A 110 2.69 0.27 -12.04
N ASN A 111 3.45 -0.74 -11.60
CA ASN A 111 4.05 -0.76 -10.27
C ASN A 111 5.14 0.30 -10.07
N VAL A 112 5.94 0.57 -11.10
CA VAL A 112 6.93 1.66 -11.09
C VAL A 112 6.22 3.01 -11.00
N ALA A 113 5.15 3.21 -11.77
CA ALA A 113 4.31 4.41 -11.71
C ALA A 113 3.70 4.61 -10.31
N GLN A 114 3.19 3.55 -9.68
CA GLN A 114 2.69 3.60 -8.30
C GLN A 114 3.77 4.04 -7.32
N SER A 115 5.00 3.54 -7.47
CA SER A 115 6.13 3.91 -6.61
C SER A 115 6.50 5.39 -6.75
N ILE A 116 6.59 5.88 -7.98
CA ILE A 116 6.86 7.29 -8.28
C ILE A 116 5.70 8.16 -7.77
N GLY A 117 4.47 7.76 -8.04
CA GLY A 117 3.27 8.45 -7.61
C GLY A 117 3.20 8.54 -6.09
N ALA A 118 3.60 7.50 -5.35
CA ALA A 118 3.59 7.52 -3.89
C ALA A 118 4.56 8.57 -3.32
N LEU A 119 5.74 8.74 -3.94
CA LEU A 119 6.68 9.81 -3.57
C LEU A 119 6.06 11.19 -3.80
N PHE A 120 5.44 11.41 -4.98
CA PHE A 120 4.76 12.66 -5.30
C PHE A 120 3.54 12.93 -4.41
N GLY A 121 2.74 11.91 -4.12
CA GLY A 121 1.57 12.02 -3.26
C GLY A 121 1.95 12.38 -1.82
N GLY A 122 3.07 11.85 -1.33
CA GLY A 122 3.63 12.23 -0.02
C GLY A 122 4.06 13.69 0.02
N THR A 123 4.93 14.11 -0.91
CA THR A 123 5.44 15.49 -0.94
C THR A 123 4.33 16.51 -1.18
N MET A 124 3.43 16.25 -2.12
CA MET A 124 2.27 17.11 -2.38
C MET A 124 1.32 17.15 -1.17
N GLY A 125 1.10 16.02 -0.50
CA GLY A 125 0.31 15.94 0.72
C GLY A 125 0.89 16.80 1.85
N ASP A 126 2.21 16.77 2.03
CA ASP A 126 2.92 17.57 3.02
C ASP A 126 2.83 19.07 2.71
N VAL A 127 3.03 19.45 1.44
CA VAL A 127 2.92 20.85 0.99
C VAL A 127 1.49 21.34 1.19
N LEU A 128 0.49 20.56 0.79
CA LEU A 128 -0.91 20.97 0.89
C LEU A 128 -1.38 21.01 2.34
N ALA A 129 -0.84 20.17 3.23
CA ALA A 129 -1.08 20.26 4.67
C ALA A 129 -0.52 21.57 5.27
N LYS A 130 0.64 22.07 4.80
CA LYS A 130 1.18 23.36 5.27
C LYS A 130 0.28 24.54 4.91
N HIS A 131 -0.36 24.49 3.74
CA HIS A 131 -1.26 25.56 3.27
C HIS A 131 -2.70 25.40 3.79
N LEU A 132 -3.16 24.16 3.96
CA LEU A 132 -4.52 23.79 4.40
C LEU A 132 -4.43 22.78 5.55
N PRO A 133 -4.19 23.24 6.80
CA PRO A 133 -3.76 22.41 7.94
C PRO A 133 -4.67 21.24 8.33
N ASN A 134 -5.94 21.22 7.89
CA ASN A 134 -6.87 20.12 8.19
C ASN A 134 -7.44 19.42 6.95
N SER A 135 -7.31 20.04 5.76
CA SER A 135 -8.04 19.60 4.56
C SER A 135 -7.12 19.19 3.43
N GLY A 136 -5.86 19.65 3.41
CA GLY A 136 -4.97 19.43 2.26
C GLY A 136 -4.79 17.96 1.90
N ARG A 137 -4.40 17.13 2.87
CA ARG A 137 -4.24 15.68 2.67
C ARG A 137 -5.54 14.98 2.28
N ILE A 138 -6.67 15.43 2.84
CA ILE A 138 -8.01 14.86 2.54
C ILE A 138 -8.39 15.17 1.09
N ILE A 139 -8.27 16.43 0.67
CA ILE A 139 -8.55 16.86 -0.70
C ILE A 139 -7.70 16.06 -1.68
N LEU A 140 -6.41 15.85 -1.37
CA LEU A 140 -5.53 15.06 -2.21
C LEU A 140 -5.98 13.61 -2.34
N ALA A 141 -6.38 12.97 -1.24
CA ALA A 141 -6.91 11.61 -1.26
C ALA A 141 -8.25 11.50 -2.03
N GLN A 142 -9.10 12.52 -1.94
CA GLN A 142 -10.34 12.56 -2.73
C GLN A 142 -10.07 12.73 -4.22
N ILE A 143 -9.10 13.55 -4.61
CA ILE A 143 -8.67 13.68 -6.02
C ILE A 143 -8.14 12.35 -6.54
N SER A 144 -7.26 11.70 -5.77
CA SER A 144 -6.70 10.39 -6.10
C SER A 144 -7.78 9.33 -6.29
N SER A 145 -8.64 9.13 -5.29
CA SER A 145 -9.75 8.17 -5.35
C SER A 145 -10.77 8.50 -6.43
N GLY A 146 -11.11 9.78 -6.59
CA GLY A 146 -12.03 10.26 -7.61
C GLY A 146 -11.51 10.06 -9.03
N SER A 147 -10.19 10.18 -9.24
CA SER A 147 -9.55 9.90 -10.54
C SER A 147 -9.43 8.41 -10.88
N ALA A 148 -9.46 7.53 -9.87
CA ALA A 148 -9.34 6.09 -10.07
C ALA A 148 -10.48 5.52 -10.92
N VAL A 149 -11.71 5.97 -10.67
CA VAL A 149 -12.92 5.51 -11.37
C VAL A 149 -12.90 5.83 -12.87
N PRO A 150 -12.71 7.08 -13.32
CA PRO A 150 -12.65 7.38 -14.75
C PRO A 150 -11.45 6.73 -15.44
N LEU A 151 -10.29 6.64 -14.78
CA LEU A 151 -9.11 5.96 -15.36
C LEU A 151 -9.36 4.46 -15.53
N ALA A 152 -10.03 3.81 -14.57
CA ALA A 152 -10.45 2.42 -14.69
C ALA A 152 -11.50 2.24 -15.80
N ALA A 153 -12.45 3.17 -15.94
CA ALA A 153 -13.45 3.14 -17.01
C ALA A 153 -12.79 3.29 -18.39
N ILE A 154 -11.81 4.18 -18.54
CA ILE A 154 -11.01 4.31 -19.76
C ILE A 154 -10.30 2.99 -20.07
N LEU A 155 -9.58 2.42 -19.09
CA LEU A 155 -8.84 1.18 -19.26
C LEU A 155 -9.73 -0.01 -19.65
N LEU A 156 -10.90 -0.15 -19.02
CA LEU A 156 -11.75 -1.33 -19.17
C LEU A 156 -12.82 -1.21 -20.27
N LEU A 157 -13.30 0.00 -20.57
CA LEU A 157 -14.43 0.21 -21.49
C LEU A 157 -14.04 0.92 -22.78
N LEU A 158 -13.03 1.80 -22.75
CA LEU A 158 -12.69 2.64 -23.90
C LEU A 158 -11.57 2.06 -24.75
N LEU A 159 -10.61 1.34 -24.14
CA LEU A 159 -9.49 0.78 -24.87
C LEU A 159 -9.93 -0.48 -25.64
N PRO A 160 -9.49 -0.63 -26.91
CA PRO A 160 -9.83 -1.78 -27.72
C PRO A 160 -9.10 -3.04 -27.22
N TYR A 161 -9.78 -4.18 -27.32
CA TYR A 161 -9.23 -5.49 -27.01
C TYR A 161 -8.32 -6.00 -28.15
N ASP A 162 -7.21 -5.30 -28.38
CA ASP A 162 -6.25 -5.61 -29.43
C ASP A 162 -4.80 -5.47 -28.90
N PRO A 163 -3.97 -6.53 -29.00
CA PRO A 163 -2.55 -6.51 -28.63
C PRO A 163 -1.73 -5.38 -29.29
N SER A 164 -2.16 -4.88 -30.46
CA SER A 164 -1.53 -3.76 -31.16
C SER A 164 -1.52 -2.47 -30.33
N THR A 165 -2.40 -2.36 -29.33
CA THR A 165 -2.56 -1.17 -28.48
C THR A 165 -1.77 -1.22 -27.17
N THR A 166 -0.69 -2.00 -27.12
CA THR A 166 0.21 -2.12 -25.96
C THR A 166 0.65 -0.74 -25.43
N LEU A 167 1.00 0.19 -26.30
CA LEU A 167 1.43 1.54 -25.89
C LEU A 167 0.31 2.33 -25.21
N MET A 168 -0.92 2.26 -25.74
CA MET A 168 -2.08 2.96 -25.16
C MET A 168 -2.42 2.40 -23.77
N HIS A 169 -2.45 1.07 -23.64
CA HIS A 169 -2.62 0.41 -22.35
C HIS A 169 -1.53 0.82 -21.37
N GLY A 170 -0.27 0.90 -21.82
CA GLY A 170 0.87 1.32 -21.01
C GLY A 170 0.73 2.75 -20.49
N ILE A 171 0.32 3.70 -21.33
CA ILE A 171 0.10 5.10 -20.93
C ILE A 171 -1.02 5.19 -19.89
N VAL A 172 -2.17 4.54 -20.14
CA VAL A 172 -3.31 4.57 -19.21
C VAL A 172 -2.95 3.92 -17.88
N MET A 173 -2.31 2.75 -17.90
CA MET A 173 -1.84 2.08 -16.68
C MET A 173 -0.78 2.93 -15.95
N PHE A 174 0.12 3.61 -16.66
CA PHE A 174 1.09 4.50 -16.03
C PHE A 174 0.41 5.69 -15.32
N ILE A 175 -0.52 6.38 -15.98
CA ILE A 175 -1.25 7.51 -15.39
C ILE A 175 -2.11 7.04 -14.21
N MET A 176 -2.85 5.94 -14.37
CA MET A 176 -3.61 5.31 -13.29
C MET A 176 -2.71 4.91 -12.12
N GLY A 177 -1.53 4.36 -12.43
CA GLY A 177 -0.48 4.02 -11.47
C GLY A 177 -0.06 5.23 -10.63
N LEU A 178 0.25 6.35 -11.29
CA LEU A 178 0.61 7.59 -10.62
C LEU A 178 -0.53 8.09 -9.72
N CYS A 179 -1.74 8.26 -10.27
CA CYS A 179 -2.83 8.92 -9.58
C CYS A 179 -3.39 8.12 -8.39
N VAL A 180 -3.55 6.81 -8.53
CA VAL A 180 -4.19 5.95 -7.50
C VAL A 180 -3.29 5.77 -6.26
N SER A 181 -1.97 5.92 -6.43
CA SER A 181 -0.99 5.73 -5.36
C SER A 181 -1.02 6.77 -4.25
N TRP A 182 -1.61 7.95 -4.48
CA TRP A 182 -1.49 9.11 -3.57
C TRP A 182 -2.23 8.94 -2.24
N ASN A 183 -3.27 8.11 -2.21
CA ASN A 183 -4.06 7.85 -1.00
C ASN A 183 -3.23 7.32 0.17
N ALA A 184 -2.36 6.34 -0.10
CA ALA A 184 -1.55 5.69 0.94
C ALA A 184 -0.60 6.67 1.68
N PRO A 185 0.24 7.46 0.99
CA PRO A 185 1.12 8.44 1.62
C PRO A 185 0.38 9.68 2.11
N ALA A 186 -0.77 10.05 1.53
CA ALA A 186 -1.52 11.23 1.96
C ALA A 186 -2.27 11.01 3.27
N THR A 187 -2.99 9.88 3.44
CA THR A 187 -3.93 9.71 4.56
C THR A 187 -3.78 8.40 5.34
N ASN A 188 -3.31 7.31 4.72
CA ASN A 188 -3.42 5.99 5.35
C ASN A 188 -2.30 5.66 6.36
N LYS A 189 -1.16 6.37 6.31
CA LYS A 189 0.00 6.06 7.16
C LYS A 189 0.03 6.78 8.51
N TYR A 190 -0.74 7.86 8.68
CA TYR A 190 -0.69 8.72 9.86
C TYR A 190 -1.77 8.42 10.91
N VAL A 191 -2.77 7.60 10.58
CA VAL A 191 -3.77 7.11 11.55
C VAL A 191 -3.12 6.22 12.62
N SER A 192 -2.01 5.55 12.31
CA SER A 192 -1.30 4.66 13.26
C SER A 192 -0.45 5.39 14.30
N LEU A 193 -0.11 6.67 14.07
CA LEU A 193 0.72 7.46 15.00
C LEU A 193 -0.12 8.34 15.93
N CYS A 194 -1.37 8.63 15.59
CA CYS A 194 -2.21 9.57 16.34
C CYS A 194 -2.79 9.05 17.69
N PRO A 195 -3.02 7.74 17.94
CA PRO A 195 -3.58 7.32 19.24
C PRO A 195 -2.58 7.48 20.41
N LEU A 196 -1.28 7.57 20.12
CA LEU A 196 -0.23 7.56 21.15
C LEU A 196 0.05 8.93 21.77
N TYR A 197 -0.35 10.03 21.13
CA TYR A 197 -0.05 11.39 21.65
C TYR A 197 -1.11 11.93 22.62
N HIS A 198 -2.27 11.28 22.75
CA HIS A 198 -3.31 11.68 23.69
C HIS A 198 -3.41 10.80 24.94
N LEU A 199 -2.47 9.87 25.13
CA LEU A 199 -2.39 8.97 26.28
C LEU A 199 -1.08 9.12 27.09
N LEU A 200 -0.31 10.19 26.83
CA LEU A 200 0.81 10.66 27.64
C LEU A 200 0.54 12.11 28.06
#